data_AF-A0A6P4YKK0-F1
#
_entry.id   AF-A0A6P4YKK0-F1
#
_cell.length_a   1.000
_cell.length_b   1.000
_cell.length_c   1.000
_cell.angle_alpha   90.00
_cell.angle_beta   90.00
_cell.angle_gamma   90.00
#
_symmetry.space_group_name_H-M   'P 1'
#
loop_
_entity.id
_entity.type
_entity.pdbx_description
1 polymer ?
#
loop_
_entity_poly.entity_id
_entity_poly.type
_entity_poly.pdbx_seq_one_letter_code
_entity_poly.pdbx_strand_id
1 'polypeptide(L)'
;MWQDYVKARIRDTYMYFGGGIVVTAATAAAVFRSPAMLNLVAKNSWLAIGATFAAIIGTNMITHSIPYSPGFGAKQLAWLTHAAVMGAVVAPLCFIGGPILMRAAWYTAGIVGGLSAVAVCAPSEKFLNMGGPLAIGLGVVFMASIG
;
A
#
# COMPACT_ATOMS: atom_id res chain seq x y z
N MET A 1 -7.68 -29.26 3.26
CA MET A 1 -6.81 -28.76 2.18
C MET A 1 -7.61 -27.81 1.31
N TRP A 2 -7.11 -26.60 1.03
CA TRP A 2 -7.85 -25.61 0.22
C TRP A 2 -8.04 -26.07 -1.23
N GLN A 3 -9.13 -25.62 -1.83
CA GLN A 3 -9.40 -25.77 -3.26
C GLN A 3 -8.36 -25.03 -4.09
N ASP A 4 -8.02 -25.52 -5.28
CA ASP A 4 -6.91 -24.96 -6.07
C ASP A 4 -7.16 -23.53 -6.54
N TYR A 5 -8.43 -23.15 -6.75
CA TYR A 5 -8.78 -21.77 -7.07
C TYR A 5 -8.45 -20.80 -5.91
N VAL A 6 -8.60 -21.25 -4.65
CA VAL A 6 -8.28 -20.44 -3.46
C VAL A 6 -6.78 -20.23 -3.38
N LYS A 7 -6.00 -21.29 -3.59
CA LYS A 7 -4.54 -21.21 -3.62
C LYS A 7 -4.05 -20.27 -4.72
N ALA A 8 -4.63 -20.35 -5.92
CA ALA A 8 -4.31 -19.46 -7.03
C ALA A 8 -4.62 -17.99 -6.67
N ARG A 9 -5.80 -17.72 -6.10
CA ARG A 9 -6.18 -16.36 -5.66
C ARG A 9 -5.25 -15.80 -4.58
N ILE A 10 -4.88 -16.61 -3.59
CA ILE A 10 -3.95 -16.21 -2.54
C ILE A 10 -2.59 -15.89 -3.16
N ARG A 11 -2.05 -16.79 -3.98
CA ARG A 11 -0.77 -16.59 -4.68
C ARG A 11 -0.77 -15.32 -5.50
N ASP A 12 -1.79 -15.10 -6.33
CA ASP A 12 -1.86 -13.94 -7.20
C ASP A 12 -1.95 -12.65 -6.37
N THR A 13 -2.73 -12.66 -5.28
CA THR A 13 -2.83 -11.52 -4.35
C THR A 13 -1.48 -11.18 -3.74
N TYR A 14 -0.73 -12.16 -3.22
CA TYR A 14 0.59 -11.93 -2.65
C TYR A 14 1.62 -11.53 -3.71
N MET A 15 1.51 -12.03 -4.93
CA MET A 15 2.37 -11.63 -6.05
C MET A 15 2.17 -10.15 -6.42
N TYR A 16 0.92 -9.71 -6.58
CA TYR A 16 0.62 -8.30 -6.84
C TYR A 16 0.93 -7.42 -5.63
N PHE A 17 0.73 -7.90 -4.40
CA PHE A 17 1.11 -7.16 -3.21
C PHE A 17 2.64 -6.97 -3.12
N GLY A 18 3.41 -8.05 -3.24
CA GLY A 18 4.87 -8.00 -3.19
C GLY A 18 5.46 -7.18 -4.33
N GLY A 19 4.96 -7.37 -5.56
CA GLY A 19 5.33 -6.52 -6.70
C GLY A 19 5.02 -5.04 -6.44
N GLY A 20 3.92 -4.75 -5.77
CA GLY A 20 3.50 -3.38 -5.44
C GLY A 20 4.46 -2.72 -4.46
N ILE A 21 4.91 -3.47 -3.45
CA ILE A 21 5.95 -3.01 -2.51
C ILE A 21 7.23 -2.67 -3.25
N VAL A 22 7.69 -3.54 -4.15
CA VAL A 22 8.93 -3.31 -4.92
C VAL A 22 8.82 -2.05 -5.78
N VAL A 23 7.71 -1.89 -6.51
CA VAL A 23 7.47 -0.71 -7.37
C VAL A 23 7.38 0.57 -6.53
N THR A 24 6.68 0.51 -5.40
CA THR A 24 6.56 1.63 -4.45
C THR A 24 7.95 2.03 -3.92
N ALA A 25 8.75 1.07 -3.47
CA ALA A 25 10.08 1.32 -2.93
C ALA A 25 11.04 1.87 -3.99
N ALA A 26 11.03 1.30 -5.20
CA ALA A 26 11.83 1.77 -6.33
C ALA A 26 11.47 3.21 -6.69
N THR A 27 10.17 3.54 -6.71
CA THR A 27 9.70 4.88 -7.02
C THR A 27 10.04 5.87 -5.91
N ALA A 28 9.88 5.48 -4.64
CA ALA A 28 10.28 6.30 -3.51
C ALA A 28 11.78 6.65 -3.56
N ALA A 29 12.64 5.66 -3.87
CA ALA A 29 14.07 5.88 -4.04
C ALA A 29 14.39 6.79 -5.23
N ALA A 30 13.67 6.66 -6.34
CA ALA A 30 13.83 7.52 -7.52
C ALA A 30 13.42 8.97 -7.23
N VAL A 31 12.28 9.18 -6.56
CA VAL A 31 11.79 10.51 -6.18
C VAL A 31 12.71 11.16 -5.15
N PHE A 32 13.17 10.41 -4.15
CA PHE A 32 14.09 10.91 -3.14
C PHE A 32 15.44 11.36 -3.72
N ARG A 33 15.92 10.73 -4.80
CA ARG A 33 17.15 11.12 -5.51
C ARG A 33 16.96 12.30 -6.46
N SER A 34 15.72 12.71 -6.75
CA SER A 34 15.40 13.80 -7.67
C SER A 34 14.94 15.05 -6.91
N PRO A 35 15.77 16.11 -6.80
CA PRO A 35 15.44 17.30 -6.03
C PRO A 35 14.15 18.00 -6.50
N ALA A 36 13.90 18.01 -7.82
CA ALA A 36 12.70 18.64 -8.38
C ALA A 36 11.41 17.92 -7.96
N MET A 37 11.40 16.58 -8.04
CA MET A 37 10.26 15.77 -7.66
C MET A 37 10.07 15.75 -6.14
N LEU A 38 11.16 15.66 -5.39
CA LEU A 38 11.14 15.67 -3.94
C LEU A 38 10.62 17.01 -3.41
N ASN A 39 11.06 18.14 -3.97
CA ASN A 39 10.54 19.46 -3.62
C ASN A 39 9.06 19.62 -3.99
N LEU A 40 8.59 18.95 -5.04
CA LEU A 40 7.17 19.00 -5.41
C LEU A 40 6.31 18.24 -4.41
N VAL A 41 6.73 17.05 -3.99
CA VAL A 41 5.96 16.21 -3.06
C VAL A 41 6.11 16.66 -1.60
N ALA A 42 7.27 17.18 -1.21
CA ALA A 42 7.51 17.68 0.14
C ALA A 42 6.92 19.09 0.40
N LYS A 43 6.31 19.73 -0.59
CA LYS A 43 5.66 21.04 -0.42
C LYS A 43 4.45 20.89 0.50
N ASN A 44 4.52 21.54 1.67
CA ASN A 44 3.42 21.59 2.63
C ASN A 44 2.40 22.70 2.28
N SER A 45 1.78 22.60 1.10
CA SER A 45 0.71 23.52 0.66
C SER A 45 -0.63 22.78 0.64
N TRP A 46 -1.72 23.47 0.99
CA TRP A 46 -3.09 22.93 0.86
C TRP A 46 -3.37 22.39 -0.55
N LEU A 47 -2.80 23.02 -1.60
CA LEU A 47 -2.89 22.52 -2.97
C LEU A 47 -2.12 21.22 -3.18
N ALA A 48 -0.93 21.09 -2.59
CA ALA A 48 -0.12 19.87 -2.71
C ALA A 48 -0.76 18.70 -1.94
N ILE A 49 -1.35 18.98 -0.77
CA ILE A 49 -2.12 18.01 0.00
C ILE A 49 -3.33 17.54 -0.79
N GLY A 50 -4.14 18.48 -1.31
CA GLY A 50 -5.32 18.15 -2.13
C GLY A 50 -4.95 17.40 -3.41
N ALA A 51 -3.89 17.80 -4.10
CA ALA A 51 -3.39 17.13 -5.30
C ALA A 51 -2.91 15.71 -4.99
N THR A 52 -2.27 15.48 -3.84
CA THR A 52 -1.82 14.16 -3.41
C THR A 52 -3.00 13.22 -3.18
N PHE A 53 -4.02 13.68 -2.45
CA PHE A 53 -5.24 12.90 -2.27
C PHE A 53 -5.96 12.62 -3.59
N ALA A 54 -6.07 13.63 -4.46
CA ALA A 54 -6.67 13.46 -5.78
C ALA A 54 -5.89 12.45 -6.63
N ALA A 55 -4.56 12.45 -6.59
CA ALA A 55 -3.72 11.50 -7.31
C ALA A 55 -3.88 10.07 -6.78
N ILE A 56 -3.87 9.88 -5.46
CA ILE A 56 -4.06 8.57 -4.83
C ILE A 56 -5.45 8.01 -5.17
N ILE A 57 -6.50 8.80 -4.96
CA ILE A 57 -7.89 8.37 -5.20
C ILE A 57 -8.10 8.16 -6.70
N GLY A 58 -7.65 9.09 -7.55
CA GLY A 58 -7.84 9.02 -9.00
C GLY A 58 -7.15 7.82 -9.62
N THR A 59 -5.88 7.57 -9.27
CA THR A 59 -5.17 6.37 -9.77
C THR A 59 -5.78 5.07 -9.26
N ASN A 60 -6.31 5.05 -8.04
CA ASN A 60 -7.04 3.92 -7.51
C ASN A 60 -8.36 3.68 -8.27
N MET A 61 -9.14 4.73 -8.50
CA MET A 61 -10.38 4.67 -9.29
C MET A 61 -10.13 4.15 -10.71
N ILE A 62 -9.07 4.65 -11.38
CA ILE A 62 -8.66 4.16 -12.71
C ILE A 62 -8.28 2.68 -12.65
N THR A 63 -7.52 2.29 -11.62
CA THR A 63 -7.16 0.89 -11.43
C THR A 63 -8.42 0.04 -11.29
N HIS A 64 -9.44 0.45 -10.52
CA HIS A 64 -10.68 -0.31 -10.36
C HIS A 64 -11.60 -0.30 -11.59
N SER A 65 -11.64 0.79 -12.36
CA SER A 65 -12.55 0.92 -13.51
C SER A 65 -12.16 0.01 -14.69
N ILE A 66 -10.88 -0.34 -14.80
CA ILE A 66 -10.39 -1.20 -15.89
C ILE A 66 -10.71 -2.68 -15.57
N PRO A 67 -11.43 -3.39 -16.46
CA PRO A 67 -11.65 -4.82 -16.29
C PRO A 67 -10.35 -5.60 -16.42
N TYR A 68 -10.24 -6.72 -15.68
CA TYR A 68 -9.05 -7.55 -15.74
C TYR A 68 -9.01 -8.30 -17.09
N SER A 69 -7.87 -8.19 -17.78
CA SER A 69 -7.56 -8.98 -18.97
C SER A 69 -6.31 -9.82 -18.69
N PRO A 70 -6.28 -11.11 -19.08
CA PRO A 70 -5.10 -11.95 -18.91
C PRO A 70 -3.90 -11.40 -19.71
N GLY A 71 -2.72 -11.37 -19.10
CA GLY A 71 -1.49 -10.83 -19.68
C GLY A 71 -1.08 -9.47 -19.11
N PHE A 72 -0.06 -8.83 -19.67
CA PHE A 72 0.33 -7.46 -19.30
C PHE A 72 -0.50 -6.47 -20.11
N GLY A 73 -1.32 -5.66 -19.44
CA GLY A 73 -2.23 -4.73 -20.12
C GLY A 73 -2.51 -3.48 -19.30
N ALA A 74 -3.60 -2.80 -19.67
CA ALA A 74 -3.98 -1.51 -19.09
C ALA A 74 -4.18 -1.57 -17.56
N LYS A 75 -4.68 -2.70 -17.04
CA LYS A 75 -4.90 -2.89 -15.59
C LYS A 75 -3.58 -2.90 -14.81
N GLN A 76 -2.56 -3.57 -15.35
CA GLN A 76 -1.24 -3.70 -14.76
C GLN A 76 -0.49 -2.38 -14.83
N LEU A 77 -0.65 -1.62 -15.93
CA LEU A 77 -0.12 -0.26 -16.02
C LEU A 77 -0.80 0.69 -15.03
N ALA A 78 -2.13 0.63 -14.88
CA ALA A 78 -2.85 1.43 -13.89
C ALA A 78 -2.40 1.08 -12.46
N TRP A 79 -2.25 -0.22 -12.17
CA TRP A 79 -1.71 -0.70 -10.90
C TRP A 79 -0.26 -0.22 -10.65
N LEU A 80 0.63 -0.30 -11.65
CA LEU A 80 1.99 0.22 -11.57
C LEU A 80 2.00 1.73 -11.32
N THR A 81 1.11 2.45 -11.98
CA THR A 81 0.96 3.90 -11.83
C THR A 81 0.51 4.25 -10.42
N HIS A 82 -0.48 3.52 -9.89
CA HIS A 82 -0.94 3.69 -8.52
C HIS A 82 0.17 3.39 -7.50
N ALA A 83 0.90 2.29 -7.67
CA ALA A 83 2.06 1.96 -6.82
C ALA A 83 3.17 3.02 -6.90
N ALA A 84 3.43 3.57 -8.09
CA ALA A 84 4.39 4.65 -8.28
C ALA A 84 3.95 5.94 -7.57
N VAL A 85 2.66 6.31 -7.67
CA VAL A 85 2.10 7.45 -6.94
C VAL A 85 2.25 7.27 -5.43
N MET A 86 1.94 6.09 -4.90
CA MET A 86 2.17 5.77 -3.49
C MET A 86 3.64 5.91 -3.10
N GLY A 87 4.56 5.44 -3.94
CA GLY A 87 6.01 5.57 -3.70
C GLY A 87 6.46 7.02 -3.67
N ALA A 88 5.94 7.85 -4.58
CA ALA A 88 6.22 9.28 -4.59
C ALA A 88 5.77 9.97 -3.30
N VAL A 89 4.54 9.69 -2.84
CA VAL A 89 3.96 10.26 -1.62
C VAL A 89 4.73 9.87 -0.36
N VAL A 90 5.27 8.65 -0.33
CA VAL A 90 6.05 8.13 0.80
C VAL A 90 7.50 8.62 0.78
N ALA A 91 8.02 9.11 -0.36
CA ALA A 91 9.42 9.51 -0.51
C ALA A 91 9.92 10.54 0.53
N PRO A 92 9.14 11.55 0.97
CA PRO A 92 9.58 12.47 2.03
C PRO A 92 9.82 11.79 3.38
N LEU A 93 9.23 10.62 3.66
CA LEU A 93 9.49 9.88 4.90
C LEU A 93 10.95 9.45 5.00
N CYS A 94 11.68 9.34 3.87
CA CYS A 94 13.10 9.04 3.86
C CYS A 94 13.95 10.07 4.63
N PHE A 95 13.43 11.27 4.91
CA PHE A 95 14.09 12.27 5.76
C PHE A 95 14.09 11.94 7.25
N ILE A 96 13.20 11.07 7.74
CA ILE A 96 13.07 10.69 9.17
C ILE A 96 14.29 9.85 9.64
N GLY A 97 15.10 9.35 8.71
CA GLY A 97 16.36 8.66 8.96
C GLY A 97 16.27 7.14 8.79
N GLY A 98 17.36 6.55 8.29
CA GLY A 98 17.43 5.11 7.97
C GLY A 98 17.11 4.17 9.14
N PRO A 99 17.68 4.36 10.35
CA PRO A 99 17.47 3.43 11.45
C PRO A 99 16.01 3.34 11.94
N ILE A 100 15.29 4.46 12.01
CA ILE A 100 13.89 4.49 12.45
C ILE A 100 12.99 3.85 11.38
N LEU A 101 13.21 4.19 10.11
CA LEU A 101 12.45 3.61 8.99
C LEU A 101 12.65 2.10 8.89
N MET A 102 13.88 1.60 9.07
CA MET A 102 14.15 0.16 9.04
C MET A 102 13.44 -0.58 10.18
N ARG A 103 13.37 0.01 11.38
CA ARG A 103 12.62 -0.57 12.50
C ARG A 103 11.12 -0.60 12.22
N ALA A 104 10.56 0.51 11.73
CA ALA A 104 9.17 0.57 11.33
C ALA A 104 8.85 -0.47 10.24
N ALA A 105 9.70 -0.59 9.22
CA ALA A 105 9.56 -1.57 8.16
C ALA A 105 9.55 -3.02 8.70
N TRP A 106 10.46 -3.35 9.62
CA TRP A 106 10.49 -4.68 10.24
C TRP A 106 9.28 -4.95 11.12
N TYR A 107 8.76 -3.95 11.85
CA TYR A 107 7.54 -4.12 12.62
C TYR A 107 6.33 -4.37 11.72
N THR A 108 6.19 -3.62 10.63
CA THR A 108 5.12 -3.87 9.65
C THR A 108 5.27 -5.25 9.01
N ALA A 109 6.47 -5.62 8.58
CA ALA A 109 6.72 -6.93 7.98
C ALA A 109 6.42 -8.09 8.96
N GLY A 110 6.83 -7.95 10.23
CA GLY A 110 6.55 -8.93 11.27
C GLY A 110 5.07 -9.08 11.59
N ILE A 111 4.35 -7.96 11.73
CA ILE A 111 2.91 -7.98 12.00
C ILE A 111 2.14 -8.56 10.82
N VAL A 112 2.40 -8.09 9.59
CA VAL A 112 1.73 -8.59 8.38
C VAL A 112 2.05 -10.06 8.18
N GLY A 113 3.32 -10.46 8.25
CA GLY A 113 3.73 -11.86 8.11
C GLY A 113 3.14 -12.77 9.19
N GLY A 114 3.09 -12.30 10.43
CA GLY A 114 2.47 -13.03 11.54
C GLY A 114 0.96 -13.22 11.34
N LEU A 115 0.24 -12.16 10.98
CA LEU A 115 -1.19 -12.25 10.65
C LEU A 115 -1.44 -13.16 9.45
N SER A 116 -0.61 -13.09 8.41
CA SER A 116 -0.67 -13.98 7.25
C SER A 116 -0.50 -15.45 7.65
N ALA A 117 0.46 -15.77 8.53
CA ALA A 117 0.68 -17.12 9.02
C ALA A 117 -0.50 -17.64 9.86
N VAL A 118 -1.03 -16.80 10.76
CA VAL A 118 -2.22 -17.15 11.56
C VAL A 118 -3.43 -17.38 10.66
N ALA A 119 -3.62 -16.53 9.63
CA ALA A 119 -4.73 -16.68 8.67
C ALA A 119 -4.67 -17.99 7.89
N VAL A 120 -3.47 -18.54 7.63
CA VAL A 120 -3.31 -19.85 6.98
C VAL A 120 -3.72 -21.00 7.90
N CYS A 121 -3.49 -20.87 9.21
CA CYS A 121 -3.75 -21.92 10.20
C CYS A 121 -5.12 -21.79 10.89
N ALA A 122 -5.86 -20.70 10.69
CA ALA A 122 -7.11 -20.44 11.41
C ALA A 122 -8.32 -21.19 10.81
N PRO A 123 -9.15 -21.87 11.63
CA PRO A 123 -10.46 -22.38 11.22
C PRO A 123 -11.40 -21.22 10.81
N SER A 124 -12.03 -21.34 9.64
CA SER A 124 -12.27 -20.24 8.68
C SER A 124 -13.42 -19.24 8.94
N GLU A 125 -13.87 -18.98 10.16
CA GLU A 125 -15.06 -18.12 10.38
C GLU A 125 -14.79 -16.88 11.25
N LYS A 126 -13.82 -16.98 12.17
CA LYS A 126 -13.64 -15.92 13.19
C LYS A 126 -12.93 -14.68 12.63
N PHE A 127 -11.98 -14.86 11.71
CA PHE A 127 -11.28 -13.74 11.07
C PHE A 127 -12.16 -12.92 10.12
N LEU A 128 -13.20 -13.53 9.54
CA LEU A 128 -14.09 -12.86 8.59
C LEU A 128 -14.93 -11.76 9.25
N ASN A 129 -15.27 -11.93 10.54
CA ASN A 129 -16.16 -11.04 11.29
C ASN A 129 -15.42 -9.99 12.15
N MET A 130 -14.09 -9.98 12.15
CA MET A 130 -13.31 -9.01 12.92
C MET A 130 -13.22 -7.61 12.28
N GLY A 131 -13.73 -7.43 11.06
CA GLY A 131 -13.66 -6.15 10.34
C GLY A 131 -14.27 -4.97 11.09
N GLY A 132 -15.40 -5.16 11.79
CA GLY A 132 -16.06 -4.11 12.57
C GLY A 132 -15.18 -3.57 13.72
N PRO A 133 -14.71 -4.42 14.64
CA PRO A 133 -13.78 -4.01 15.69
C PRO A 133 -12.47 -3.38 15.16
N LEU A 134 -11.89 -3.90 14.08
CA LEU A 134 -10.68 -3.32 13.49
C LEU A 134 -10.94 -1.91 12.92
N ALA A 135 -12.09 -1.70 12.27
CA ALA A 135 -12.45 -0.39 11.75
C ALA A 135 -12.63 0.65 12.86
N ILE A 136 -13.26 0.26 13.98
CA ILE A 136 -13.38 1.14 15.16
C ILE A 136 -12.00 1.47 15.73
N GLY A 137 -11.13 0.48 15.89
CA GLY A 137 -9.76 0.70 16.36
C GLY A 137 -8.98 1.68 15.49
N LEU A 138 -9.06 1.52 14.16
CA LEU A 138 -8.42 2.44 13.22
C LEU A 138 -9.02 3.86 13.30
N GLY A 139 -10.34 3.98 13.45
CA GLY A 139 -11.02 5.27 13.62
C GLY A 139 -10.57 6.02 14.86
N VAL A 140 -10.38 5.32 15.98
CA VAL A 140 -9.83 5.91 17.22
C VAL A 140 -8.41 6.41 17.02
N VAL A 141 -7.54 5.62 16.38
CA VAL A 141 -6.15 6.03 16.10
C VAL A 141 -6.12 7.25 15.18
N PHE A 142 -6.99 7.29 14.18
CA PHE A 142 -7.10 8.43 13.27
C PHE A 142 -7.52 9.70 14.01
N MET A 143 -8.60 9.64 14.82
CA MET A 143 -9.06 10.79 15.60
C MET A 143 -8.03 11.26 16.63
N ALA A 144 -7.30 10.34 17.26
CA ALA A 144 -6.20 10.68 18.17
C ALA A 144 -5.00 11.34 17.46
N SER A 145 -4.87 11.14 16.16
CA SER A 145 -3.81 11.77 15.34
C SER A 145 -4.20 13.17 14.85
N ILE A 146 -5.48 13.56 14.98
CA ILE A 146 -5.96 14.94 14.78
C ILE A 146 -5.73 15.68 16.11
N GLY A 147 -4.47 16.04 16.35
CA GLY A 147 -4.03 16.89 17.47
C GLY A 147 -3.70 18.29 16.98
#